data_AF-A0A660M8Q9-F1
#
_entry.id   AF-A0A660M8Q9-F1
#
_cell.length_a   1.000
_cell.length_b   1.000
_cell.length_c   1.000
_cell.angle_alpha   90.00
_cell.angle_beta   90.00
_cell.angle_gamma   90.00
#
_symmetry.space_group_name_H-M   'P 1'
#
loop_
_entity.id
_entity.type
_entity.pdbx_description
1 polymer ?
#
loop_
_entity_poly.entity_id
_entity_poly.type
_entity_poly.pdbx_seq_one_letter_code
_entity_poly.pdbx_strand_id
1 'polypeptide(L)'
;MKLNLNDLKTKTRRAKYYFSNDILTLSNIVMASVIFISIIWVWGNIAAMEKNYSIQKKLELKQRQALIDEISYKTLEYEQKYLKSSEYQELAVREKLGLAMPGEHVLILSKYPEEQKKEQTKTPKPSNFTQWINFIFGGNAQKATK
;
A
#
# COMPACT_ATOMS: atom_id res chain seq x y z
N MET A 1 -16.64 -24.29 -50.25
CA MET A 1 -17.17 -22.95 -50.57
C MET A 1 -16.21 -22.28 -51.56
N LYS A 2 -16.50 -22.31 -52.87
CA LYS A 2 -15.58 -21.77 -53.89
C LYS A 2 -15.73 -20.24 -53.96
N LEU A 3 -14.73 -19.51 -53.48
CA LEU A 3 -14.64 -18.05 -53.66
C LEU A 3 -14.42 -17.74 -55.15
N ASN A 4 -15.43 -17.12 -55.77
CA ASN A 4 -15.42 -16.80 -57.18
C ASN A 4 -14.69 -15.46 -57.40
N LEU A 5 -13.54 -15.50 -58.08
CA LEU A 5 -12.67 -14.33 -58.30
C LEU A 5 -13.40 -13.17 -59.00
N ASN A 6 -14.43 -13.48 -59.78
CA ASN A 6 -15.24 -12.49 -60.49
C ASN A 6 -16.15 -11.70 -59.52
N ASP A 7 -16.65 -12.33 -58.47
CA ASP A 7 -17.46 -11.67 -57.42
C ASP A 7 -16.59 -10.77 -56.53
N LEU A 8 -15.35 -11.19 -56.24
CA LEU A 8 -14.37 -10.31 -55.58
C LEU A 8 -14.03 -9.09 -56.45
N LYS A 9 -13.90 -9.26 -57.77
CA LYS A 9 -13.57 -8.18 -58.71
C LYS A 9 -14.71 -7.16 -58.86
N THR A 10 -15.96 -7.60 -58.78
CA THR A 10 -17.12 -6.70 -58.84
C THR A 10 -17.33 -5.98 -57.51
N LYS A 11 -17.17 -6.67 -56.36
CA LYS A 11 -17.21 -6.05 -55.03
C LYS A 11 -16.13 -4.98 -54.85
N THR A 12 -14.91 -5.25 -55.30
CA THR A 12 -13.80 -4.27 -55.23
C THR A 12 -14.03 -3.06 -56.13
N ARG A 13 -14.57 -3.22 -57.34
CA ARG A 13 -14.93 -2.07 -58.22
C ARG A 13 -16.02 -1.20 -57.61
N ARG A 14 -17.05 -1.81 -57.00
CA ARG A 14 -18.12 -1.07 -56.30
C ARG A 14 -17.57 -0.34 -55.08
N ALA A 15 -16.76 -1.01 -54.26
CA ALA A 15 -16.10 -0.38 -53.11
C ALA A 15 -15.22 0.81 -53.54
N LYS A 16 -14.45 0.67 -54.63
CA LYS A 16 -13.62 1.75 -55.18
C LYS A 16 -14.47 2.93 -55.66
N TYR A 17 -15.63 2.69 -56.26
CA TYR A 17 -16.53 3.75 -56.73
C TYR A 17 -17.13 4.55 -55.57
N TYR A 18 -17.64 3.88 -54.53
CA TYR A 18 -18.12 4.55 -53.31
C TYR A 18 -16.99 5.32 -52.61
N PHE A 19 -15.80 4.73 -52.52
CA PHE A 19 -14.64 5.39 -51.92
C PHE A 19 -14.20 6.63 -52.71
N SER A 20 -14.25 6.55 -54.04
CA SER A 20 -13.78 7.65 -54.89
C SER A 20 -14.79 8.79 -55.05
N ASN A 21 -16.10 8.52 -54.95
CA ASN A 21 -17.11 9.51 -55.28
C ASN A 21 -17.70 10.20 -54.04
N ASP A 22 -17.87 9.48 -52.92
CA ASP A 22 -18.44 10.05 -51.69
C ASP A 22 -17.37 10.40 -50.64
N ILE A 23 -16.28 9.64 -50.56
CA ILE A 23 -15.27 9.80 -49.50
C ILE A 23 -14.17 10.80 -49.90
N LEU A 24 -13.84 10.92 -51.20
CA LEU A 24 -12.87 11.89 -51.74
C LEU A 24 -13.46 13.31 -51.96
N THR A 25 -14.49 13.69 -51.22
CA THR A 25 -14.94 15.09 -51.19
C THR A 25 -14.07 15.89 -50.23
N LEU A 26 -13.74 17.13 -50.58
CA LEU A 26 -12.77 17.98 -49.85
C LEU A 26 -13.18 18.15 -48.37
N SER A 27 -14.49 18.25 -48.10
CA SER A 27 -15.05 18.32 -46.74
C SER A 27 -14.73 17.08 -45.89
N ASN A 28 -14.90 15.88 -46.47
CA ASN A 28 -14.69 14.62 -45.75
C ASN A 28 -13.20 14.39 -45.45
N ILE A 29 -12.30 14.82 -46.36
CA ILE A 29 -10.85 14.78 -46.15
C ILE A 29 -10.44 15.72 -45.01
N VAL A 30 -10.98 16.94 -44.98
CA VAL A 30 -10.70 17.90 -43.90
C VAL A 30 -11.20 17.35 -42.56
N MET A 31 -12.42 16.82 -42.49
CA MET A 31 -12.95 16.23 -41.26
C MET A 31 -12.12 15.04 -40.77
N ALA A 32 -11.70 14.15 -41.67
CA ALA A 32 -10.82 13.03 -41.34
C ALA A 32 -9.46 13.51 -40.80
N SER A 33 -8.89 14.58 -41.38
CA SER A 33 -7.62 15.13 -40.90
C SER A 33 -7.71 15.70 -39.48
N VAL A 34 -8.81 16.39 -39.15
CA VAL A 34 -9.04 16.94 -37.81
C VAL A 34 -9.15 15.82 -36.77
N ILE A 35 -9.85 14.74 -37.09
CA ILE A 35 -9.97 13.55 -36.24
C ILE A 35 -8.60 12.86 -36.07
N PHE A 36 -7.82 12.77 -37.14
CA PHE A 36 -6.50 12.15 -37.08
C PHE A 36 -5.52 12.95 -36.22
N ILE A 37 -5.51 14.28 -36.38
CA ILE A 37 -4.69 15.20 -35.58
C ILE A 37 -5.11 15.14 -34.10
N SER A 38 -6.41 15.08 -33.80
CA SER A 38 -6.88 14.99 -32.40
C SER A 38 -6.45 13.68 -31.74
N ILE A 39 -6.50 12.55 -32.45
CA ILE A 39 -6.01 11.25 -31.95
C ILE A 39 -4.50 11.29 -31.69
N ILE A 40 -3.71 11.84 -32.62
CA ILE A 40 -2.25 11.98 -32.46
C ILE A 40 -1.93 12.85 -31.24
N TRP A 41 -2.69 13.92 -31.04
CA TRP A 41 -2.49 14.83 -29.91
C TRP A 41 -2.80 14.14 -28.57
N VAL A 42 -3.87 13.35 -28.49
CA VAL A 42 -4.20 12.55 -27.31
C VAL A 42 -3.09 11.53 -27.01
N TRP A 43 -2.56 10.86 -28.03
CA TRP A 43 -1.49 9.87 -27.87
C TRP A 43 -0.16 10.50 -27.41
N GLY A 44 0.19 11.68 -27.93
CA GLY A 44 1.39 12.41 -27.56
C GLY A 44 1.38 12.89 -26.09
N ASN A 45 0.21 13.27 -25.57
CA ASN A 45 0.07 13.68 -24.16
C ASN A 45 0.29 12.52 -23.18
N ILE A 46 -0.15 11.30 -23.52
CA ILE A 46 -0.02 10.12 -22.66
C ILE A 46 1.45 9.70 -22.50
N ALA A 47 2.24 9.73 -23.58
CA ALA A 47 3.65 9.35 -23.54
C ALA A 47 4.53 10.26 -22.67
N ALA A 48 4.18 11.55 -22.58
CA ALA A 48 4.88 12.51 -21.72
C ALA A 48 4.63 12.24 -20.22
N MET A 49 3.44 11.75 -19.88
CA MET A 49 3.04 11.40 -18.50
C MET A 49 3.84 10.20 -17.97
N GLU A 50 4.07 9.18 -18.80
CA GLU A 50 4.71 7.93 -18.39
C GLU A 50 6.19 8.12 -17.98
N LYS A 51 6.94 8.91 -18.75
CA LYS A 51 8.35 9.19 -18.44
C LYS A 51 8.51 9.95 -17.12
N ASN A 52 7.67 10.97 -16.90
CA ASN A 52 7.75 11.80 -15.70
C ASN A 52 7.29 11.04 -14.45
N TYR A 53 6.25 10.21 -14.57
CA TYR A 53 5.73 9.41 -13.46
C TYR A 53 6.77 8.40 -12.94
N SER A 54 7.54 7.77 -13.83
CA SER A 54 8.58 6.81 -13.41
C SER A 54 9.70 7.46 -12.60
N ILE A 55 10.07 8.70 -12.94
CA ILE A 55 11.11 9.47 -12.24
C ILE A 55 10.57 9.95 -10.89
N GLN A 56 9.36 10.49 -10.85
CA GLN A 56 8.70 10.92 -9.62
C GLN A 56 8.52 9.76 -8.64
N LYS A 57 8.07 8.59 -9.12
CA LYS A 57 7.92 7.40 -8.28
C LYS A 57 9.26 6.92 -7.70
N LYS A 58 10.33 6.93 -8.48
CA LYS A 58 11.68 6.57 -7.99
C LYS A 58 12.17 7.56 -6.93
N LEU A 59 11.91 8.86 -7.13
CA LEU A 59 12.25 9.90 -6.17
C LEU A 59 11.48 9.72 -4.85
N GLU A 60 10.17 9.53 -4.93
CA GLU A 60 9.31 9.31 -3.76
C GLU A 60 9.75 8.08 -2.96
N LEU A 61 10.04 6.97 -3.63
CA LEU A 61 10.55 5.76 -2.98
C LEU A 61 11.87 6.00 -2.25
N LYS A 62 12.81 6.73 -2.88
CA LYS A 62 14.09 7.08 -2.26
C LYS A 62 13.91 8.02 -1.06
N GLN A 63 13.02 8.99 -1.14
CA GLN A 63 12.71 9.90 -0.04
C GLN A 63 12.09 9.16 1.16
N ARG A 64 11.16 8.23 0.89
CA ARG A 64 10.59 7.37 1.94
C ARG A 64 11.64 6.50 2.61
N GLN A 65 12.54 5.90 1.83
CA GLN A 65 13.62 5.10 2.39
C GLN A 65 14.54 5.94 3.28
N ALA A 66 14.95 7.13 2.81
CA ALA A 66 15.79 8.02 3.59
C ALA A 66 15.14 8.42 4.94
N LEU A 67 13.83 8.68 4.94
CA LEU A 67 13.09 9.00 6.15
C LEU A 67 13.03 7.81 7.13
N ILE A 68 12.82 6.59 6.63
CA ILE A 68 12.85 5.38 7.45
C ILE A 68 14.24 5.19 8.06
N ASP A 69 15.30 5.35 7.26
CA ASP A 69 16.68 5.20 7.72
C ASP A 69 17.03 6.27 8.77
N GLU A 70 16.58 7.52 8.58
CA GLU A 70 16.78 8.61 9.55
C GLU A 70 16.08 8.32 10.89
N ILE A 71 14.83 7.86 10.86
CA ILE A 71 14.10 7.48 12.08
C ILE A 71 14.79 6.31 12.78
N SER A 72 15.25 5.33 12.01
CA SER A 72 15.94 4.14 12.54
C SER A 72 17.25 4.54 13.22
N TYR A 73 18.02 5.42 12.58
CA TYR A 73 19.24 5.99 13.13
C TYR A 73 18.98 6.75 14.43
N LYS A 74 18.01 7.67 14.44
CA LYS A 74 17.65 8.45 15.65
C LYS A 74 17.20 7.54 16.78
N THR A 75 16.37 6.53 16.49
CA THR A 75 15.92 5.56 17.49
C THR A 75 17.12 4.83 18.11
N LEU A 76 18.05 4.33 17.28
CA LEU A 76 19.24 3.65 17.76
C LEU A 76 20.17 4.57 18.57
N GLU A 77 20.29 5.83 18.16
CA GLU A 77 21.02 6.85 18.90
C GLU A 77 20.42 7.10 20.29
N TYR A 78 19.10 7.22 20.36
CA TYR A 78 18.38 7.38 21.64
C TYR A 78 18.52 6.14 22.53
N GLU A 79 18.39 4.94 21.97
CA GLU A 79 18.62 3.69 22.72
C GLU A 79 20.04 3.65 23.28
N GLN A 80 21.04 3.93 22.45
CA GLN A 80 22.42 3.97 22.91
C GLN A 80 22.62 4.99 24.04
N LYS A 81 22.03 6.19 23.90
CA LYS A 81 22.11 7.24 24.93
C LYS A 81 21.42 6.82 26.23
N TYR A 82 20.26 6.16 26.15
CA TYR A 82 19.55 5.62 27.30
C TYR A 82 20.38 4.55 28.01
N LEU A 83 20.98 3.60 27.29
CA LEU A 83 21.85 2.56 27.87
C LEU A 83 23.11 3.14 28.52
N LYS A 84 23.60 4.28 28.03
CA LYS A 84 24.75 5.01 28.60
C LYS A 84 24.38 5.90 29.79
N SER A 85 23.09 6.14 30.04
CA SER A 85 22.65 6.97 31.15
C SER A 85 23.02 6.33 32.50
N SER A 86 23.33 7.15 33.50
CA SER A 86 23.65 6.69 34.84
C SER A 86 22.47 5.96 35.49
N GLU A 87 21.25 6.44 35.25
CA GLU A 87 20.02 5.84 35.76
C GLU A 87 19.84 4.41 35.25
N TYR A 88 20.01 4.19 33.94
CA TYR A 88 19.93 2.84 33.40
C TYR A 88 21.04 1.94 33.93
N GLN A 89 22.28 2.42 34.00
CA GLN A 89 23.40 1.66 34.54
C GLN A 89 23.17 1.27 36.00
N GLU A 90 22.63 2.18 36.79
CA GLU A 90 22.29 1.93 38.19
C GLU A 90 21.18 0.89 38.32
N LEU A 91 20.09 1.01 37.55
CA LEU A 91 19.01 0.02 37.51
C LEU A 91 19.52 -1.36 37.06
N ALA A 92 20.38 -1.40 36.04
CA ALA A 92 20.98 -2.64 35.55
C ALA A 92 21.90 -3.28 36.62
N VAL A 93 22.69 -2.48 37.34
CA VAL A 93 23.51 -2.96 38.48
C VAL A 93 22.63 -3.51 39.59
N ARG A 94 21.55 -2.81 39.96
CA ARG A 94 20.57 -3.26 40.96
C ARG A 94 19.94 -4.60 40.55
N GLU A 95 19.53 -4.74 39.29
CA GLU A 95 18.90 -5.96 38.77
C GLU A 95 19.88 -7.14 38.67
N LYS A 96 21.08 -6.91 38.13
CA LYS A 96 22.04 -8.00 37.82
C LYS A 96 22.90 -8.39 39.01
N LEU A 97 23.31 -7.42 39.82
CA LEU A 97 24.24 -7.65 40.94
C LEU A 97 23.52 -7.65 42.28
N GLY A 98 22.25 -7.23 42.36
CA GLY A 98 21.52 -7.12 43.63
C GLY A 98 22.10 -6.07 44.57
N LEU A 99 22.93 -5.16 44.04
CA LEU A 99 23.59 -4.10 44.81
C LEU A 99 22.66 -2.90 44.92
N ALA A 100 22.53 -2.33 46.12
CA ALA A 100 21.82 -1.09 46.36
C ALA A 100 22.79 0.06 46.66
N MET A 101 22.29 1.29 46.60
CA MET A 101 23.11 2.45 46.95
C MET A 101 23.48 2.44 48.44
N PRO A 102 24.59 3.11 48.83
CA PRO A 102 24.96 3.24 50.23
C PRO A 102 23.81 3.85 51.06
N GLY A 103 23.31 3.11 52.05
CA GLY A 103 22.18 3.52 52.89
C GLY A 103 20.82 2.92 52.51
N GLU A 104 20.72 2.19 51.40
CA GLU A 104 19.52 1.44 51.01
C GLU A 104 19.57 -0.03 51.51
N HIS A 105 18.45 -0.55 52.01
CA HIS A 105 18.34 -1.95 52.45
C HIS A 105 17.70 -2.82 51.36
N VAL A 106 18.39 -3.88 50.93
CA VAL A 106 17.87 -4.85 49.94
C VAL A 106 17.09 -5.96 50.64
N LEU A 107 15.80 -6.07 50.33
CA LEU A 107 14.95 -7.17 50.80
C LEU A 107 14.89 -8.27 49.72
N ILE A 108 15.58 -9.39 49.94
CA ILE A 108 15.52 -10.54 49.05
C ILE A 108 14.34 -11.41 49.47
N LEU A 109 13.29 -11.43 48.65
CA LEU A 109 12.13 -12.28 48.86
C LEU A 109 12.39 -13.68 48.30
N SER A 110 12.10 -14.73 49.07
CA SER A 110 12.01 -16.09 48.54
C SER A 110 10.96 -16.12 47.43
N LYS A 111 11.23 -16.83 46.32
CA LYS A 111 10.29 -16.98 45.20
C LYS A 111 8.91 -17.35 45.77
N TYR A 112 7.95 -16.44 45.62
CA TYR A 112 6.57 -16.70 46.02
C TYR A 112 6.13 -18.02 45.39
N PRO A 113 5.42 -18.92 46.12
CA PRO A 113 4.79 -20.07 45.49
C PRO A 113 3.95 -19.51 44.34
N GLU A 114 4.20 -20.00 43.13
CA GLU A 114 3.60 -19.45 41.92
C GLU A 114 2.11 -19.30 42.16
N GLU A 115 1.63 -18.05 42.21
CA GLU A 115 0.22 -17.78 42.35
C GLU A 115 -0.47 -18.62 41.28
N GLN A 116 -1.28 -19.57 41.74
CA GLN A 116 -2.12 -20.38 40.86
C GLN A 116 -2.83 -19.38 39.97
N LYS A 117 -2.39 -19.25 38.71
CA LYS A 117 -3.03 -18.43 37.71
C LYS A 117 -4.48 -18.85 37.76
N LYS A 118 -5.33 -18.01 38.37
CA LYS A 118 -6.77 -18.21 38.33
C LYS A 118 -7.07 -18.35 36.85
N GLU A 119 -7.53 -19.53 36.47
CA GLU A 119 -7.96 -19.79 35.11
C GLU A 119 -9.02 -18.75 34.81
N GLN A 120 -8.62 -17.70 34.09
CA GLN A 120 -9.58 -16.84 33.42
C GLN A 120 -10.29 -17.78 32.47
N THR A 121 -11.54 -18.10 32.82
CA THR A 121 -12.47 -18.87 32.02
C THR A 121 -12.42 -18.24 30.64
N LYS A 122 -11.73 -18.91 29.70
CA LYS A 122 -11.64 -18.49 28.31
C LYS A 122 -13.05 -18.66 27.76
N THR A 123 -13.86 -17.62 27.82
CA THR A 123 -15.07 -17.56 27.02
C THR A 123 -14.66 -17.87 25.58
N PRO A 124 -15.28 -18.85 24.91
CA PRO A 124 -14.86 -19.26 23.58
C PRO A 124 -14.87 -18.03 22.67
N LYS A 125 -13.70 -17.71 22.09
CA LYS A 125 -13.60 -16.61 21.13
C LYS A 125 -14.54 -16.92 19.97
N PRO A 126 -15.43 -15.99 19.58
CA PRO A 126 -16.32 -16.21 18.44
C PRO A 126 -15.49 -16.45 17.18
N SER A 127 -16.00 -17.27 16.27
CA SER A 127 -15.39 -17.50 14.96
C SER A 127 -15.16 -16.18 14.22
N ASN A 128 -14.09 -16.10 13.41
CA ASN A 128 -13.75 -14.91 12.62
C ASN A 128 -14.94 -14.42 11.78
N PHE A 129 -15.72 -15.33 11.20
CA PHE A 129 -16.91 -14.97 10.42
C PHE A 129 -17.98 -14.27 11.26
N THR A 130 -18.24 -14.76 12.47
CA THR A 130 -19.18 -14.14 13.43
C THR A 130 -18.71 -12.75 13.84
N GLN A 131 -17.40 -12.54 13.97
CA GLN A 131 -16.83 -11.23 14.25
C GLN A 131 -17.06 -10.25 13.08
N TRP A 132 -16.87 -10.70 11.83
CA TRP A 132 -17.11 -9.89 10.64
C TRP A 132 -18.58 -9.52 10.45
N ILE A 133 -19.50 -10.47 10.66
CA ILE A 133 -20.95 -10.19 10.60
C ILE A 133 -21.36 -9.20 11.69
N ASN A 134 -20.90 -9.39 12.93
CA ASN A 134 -21.18 -8.46 14.02
C ASN A 134 -20.60 -7.06 13.78
N PHE A 135 -19.46 -6.97 13.09
CA PHE A 135 -18.86 -5.70 12.69
C PHE A 135 -19.69 -4.97 11.63
N ILE A 136 -20.12 -5.67 10.57
CA ILE A 136 -20.87 -5.07 9.45
C ILE A 136 -22.28 -4.65 9.89
N PHE A 137 -22.93 -5.43 10.76
CA PHE A 137 -24.33 -5.24 11.16
C PHE A 137 -24.51 -4.69 12.58
N GLY A 138 -23.44 -4.24 13.24
CA GLY A 138 -23.51 -3.46 14.48
C GLY A 138 -23.84 -4.24 15.76
N GLY A 139 -23.72 -5.57 15.77
CA GLY A 139 -24.05 -6.42 16.93
C GLY A 139 -23.21 -6.17 18.20
N ASN A 140 -22.11 -5.42 18.11
CA ASN A 140 -21.27 -5.06 19.25
C ASN A 140 -21.80 -3.87 20.06
N ALA A 141 -22.74 -3.07 19.53
CA ALA A 141 -23.26 -1.90 20.23
C ALA A 141 -24.16 -2.26 21.43
N GLN A 142 -24.86 -3.40 21.38
CA GLN A 142 -25.83 -3.79 22.41
C GLN A 142 -25.23 -4.40 23.68
N LYS A 143 -23.93 -4.78 23.66
CA LYS A 143 -23.24 -5.33 24.84
C LYS A 143 -22.60 -4.27 25.74
N ALA A 144 -22.54 -3.00 25.32
CA ALA A 144 -21.97 -1.92 26.11
C ALA A 144 -22.99 -1.27 27.09
N THR A 145 -24.27 -1.65 27.01
CA THR A 145 -25.37 -1.06 27.80
C THR A 145 -26.06 -2.05 28.72
N LYS A 146 -25.32 -3.03 29.27
CA LYS A 146 -25.83 -3.84 30.38
C LYS A 146 -24.74 -4.16 31.40
#